data_AF-A0AAV5CPW6-F1
#
_entry.id   AF-A0AAV5CPW6-F1
#
_cell.length_a   1.000
_cell.length_b   1.000
_cell.length_c   1.000
_cell.angle_alpha   90.00
_cell.angle_beta   90.00
_cell.angle_gamma   90.00
#
_symmetry.space_group_name_H-M   'P 1'
#
loop_
_entity.id
_entity.type
_entity.pdbx_description
1 polymer ?
#
loop_
_entity_poly.entity_id
_entity_poly.type
_entity_poly.pdbx_seq_one_letter_code
_entity_poly.pdbx_strand_id
1 'polypeptide(L)'
;MLHFIYTDTLPKMDEETMLGMAEGLAAAADRYKQEGLKTICEEMLCRRVDLSTVETSLVLAEKHHCLALEAKRMDFLTSSGNLKALMANNGLEMVKKNCPTVLLDLIMKQMA
;
A
#
# COMPACT_ATOMS: atom_id res chain seq x y z
N MET A 1 11.09 0.79 15.49
CA MET A 1 10.18 -0.14 16.20
C MET A 1 10.28 0.03 17.72
N LEU A 2 11.44 -0.21 18.36
CA LEU A 2 11.59 -0.09 19.82
C LEU A 2 11.10 1.26 20.36
N HIS A 3 11.47 2.37 19.70
CA HIS A 3 10.98 3.70 20.07
C HIS A 3 9.45 3.77 20.17
N PHE A 4 8.74 3.21 19.18
CA PHE A 4 7.28 3.18 19.15
C PHE A 4 6.72 2.33 20.31
N ILE A 5 7.31 1.16 20.60
CA ILE A 5 6.85 0.31 21.72
C ILE A 5 6.92 1.05 23.07
N TYR A 6 7.95 1.87 23.27
CA TYR A 6 8.16 2.56 24.55
C TYR A 6 7.47 3.92 24.67
N THR A 7 7.12 4.55 23.54
CA THR A 7 6.66 5.95 23.53
C THR A 7 5.36 6.15 22.76
N ASP A 8 4.86 5.12 22.10
CA ASP A 8 3.75 5.15 21.15
C ASP A 8 3.91 6.21 20.04
N THR A 9 5.16 6.61 19.77
CA THR A 9 5.50 7.62 18.76
C THR A 9 6.62 7.17 17.85
N LEU A 10 6.58 7.65 16.60
CA LEU A 10 7.68 7.48 15.66
C LEU A 10 8.82 8.46 15.99
N PRO A 11 10.08 8.05 15.81
CA PRO A 11 11.21 8.97 15.96
C PRO A 11 11.09 10.13 14.95
N LYS A 12 11.52 11.32 15.36
CA LYS A 12 11.61 12.47 14.45
C LYS A 12 12.73 12.20 13.44
N MET A 13 12.35 11.91 12.21
CA MET A 13 13.21 11.67 11.07
C MET A 13 12.61 12.38 9.85
N ASP A 14 13.43 12.66 8.84
CA ASP A 14 12.93 13.16 7.57
C ASP A 14 12.00 12.14 6.90
N GLU A 15 11.04 12.67 6.14
CA GLU A 15 9.96 11.87 5.55
C GLU A 15 10.50 10.85 4.51
N GLU A 16 11.61 11.16 3.85
CA GLU A 16 12.27 10.28 2.88
C GLU A 16 12.94 9.07 3.56
N THR A 17 13.68 9.29 4.65
CA THR A 17 14.29 8.23 5.45
C THR A 17 13.21 7.35 6.09
N MET A 18 12.18 7.95 6.67
CA MET A 18 11.07 7.18 7.25
C MET A 18 10.35 6.33 6.20
N LEU A 19 10.19 6.85 4.98
CA LEU A 19 9.59 6.10 3.88
C LEU A 19 10.48 4.94 3.42
N GLY A 20 11.79 5.15 3.28
CA GLY A 20 12.73 4.08 2.93
C GLY A 20 12.77 2.95 3.96
N MET A 21 12.39 3.25 5.21
CA MET A 21 12.28 2.26 6.28
C MET A 21 10.86 1.67 6.43
N ALA A 22 9.84 2.29 5.82
CA ALA A 22 8.43 1.97 6.10
C ALA A 22 8.05 0.52 5.73
N GLU A 23 8.61 -0.04 4.65
CA GLU A 23 8.38 -1.44 4.28
C GLU A 23 8.92 -2.42 5.34
N GLY A 24 10.18 -2.24 5.75
CA GLY A 24 10.80 -3.06 6.79
C GLY A 24 10.13 -2.88 8.15
N LEU A 25 9.67 -1.66 8.43
CA LEU A 25 8.96 -1.31 9.66
C LEU A 25 7.55 -1.93 9.69
N ALA A 26 6.83 -1.95 8.57
CA ALA A 26 5.56 -2.64 8.40
C ALA A 26 5.71 -4.16 8.59
N ALA A 27 6.73 -4.77 7.97
CA ALA A 27 7.02 -6.20 8.13
C ALA A 27 7.36 -6.57 9.58
N ALA A 28 8.12 -5.72 10.28
CA ALA A 28 8.38 -5.90 11.70
C ALA A 28 7.10 -5.71 12.53
N ALA A 29 6.31 -4.68 12.27
CA ALA A 29 5.08 -4.42 12.98
C ALA A 29 4.08 -5.59 12.86
N ASP A 30 3.96 -6.18 11.68
CA ASP A 30 3.14 -7.37 11.42
C ASP A 30 3.64 -8.59 12.21
N ARG A 31 4.95 -8.86 12.16
CA ARG A 31 5.57 -9.99 12.90
C ARG A 31 5.36 -9.91 14.41
N TYR A 32 5.35 -8.71 14.97
CA TYR A 32 5.22 -8.48 16.41
C TYR A 32 3.83 -7.98 16.83
N LYS A 33 2.83 -8.06 15.94
CA LYS A 33 1.43 -7.65 16.17
C LYS A 33 1.30 -6.24 16.74
N GLN A 34 2.12 -5.31 16.25
CA GLN A 34 2.05 -3.89 16.57
C GLN A 34 1.14 -3.20 15.56
N GLU A 35 -0.17 -3.35 15.72
CA GLU A 35 -1.16 -2.90 14.73
C GLU A 35 -1.09 -1.38 14.48
N GLY A 36 -0.95 -0.56 15.53
CA GLY A 36 -0.84 0.90 15.38
C GLY A 36 0.39 1.32 14.55
N LEU A 37 1.54 0.68 14.77
CA LEU A 37 2.75 0.94 13.98
C LEU A 37 2.57 0.48 12.53
N LYS A 38 1.93 -0.68 12.32
CA LYS A 38 1.64 -1.22 11.00
C LYS A 38 0.80 -0.23 10.19
N THR A 39 -0.29 0.27 10.75
CA THR A 39 -1.18 1.25 10.09
C THR A 39 -0.43 2.52 9.70
N ILE A 40 0.42 3.06 10.59
CA ILE A 40 1.18 4.28 10.27
C ILE A 40 2.18 4.04 9.12
N CYS A 41 2.86 2.90 9.11
CA CYS A 41 3.80 2.56 8.03
C CYS A 41 3.06 2.39 6.70
N GLU A 42 1.89 1.77 6.73
CA GLU A 42 1.04 1.58 5.56
C GLU A 42 0.52 2.92 5.01
N GLU A 43 0.10 3.84 5.87
CA GLU A 43 -0.31 5.20 5.46
C GLU A 43 0.83 5.99 4.80
N MET A 44 2.05 5.87 5.34
CA MET A 44 3.25 6.48 4.78
C MET A 44 3.54 5.95 3.37
N LEU A 45 3.48 4.63 3.20
CA LEU A 45 3.61 3.98 1.90
C LEU A 45 2.45 4.36 0.97
N CYS A 46 1.27 4.70 1.51
CA CYS A 46 0.12 5.12 0.73
C CYS A 46 0.19 6.57 0.23
N ARG A 47 1.02 7.43 0.84
CA ARG A 47 1.18 8.82 0.38
C ARG A 47 1.98 8.94 -0.92
N ARG A 48 2.78 7.92 -1.27
CA ARG A 48 3.63 7.86 -2.48
C ARG A 48 3.03 6.99 -3.60
N VAL A 49 1.72 7.03 -3.77
CA VAL A 49 1.06 6.28 -4.84
C VAL A 49 1.31 7.00 -6.17
N ASP A 50 2.37 6.58 -6.86
CA ASP A 50 2.64 6.82 -8.27
C ASP A 50 2.29 5.55 -9.05
N LEU A 51 1.97 5.68 -10.34
CA LEU A 51 1.62 4.52 -11.20
C LEU A 51 2.68 3.42 -11.21
N SER A 52 3.95 3.77 -10.94
CA SER A 52 5.07 2.82 -10.82
C SER A 52 5.10 2.08 -9.47
N THR A 53 4.63 2.70 -8.39
CA THR A 53 4.56 2.12 -7.03
C THR A 53 3.21 1.49 -6.72
N VAL A 54 2.19 1.69 -7.55
CA VAL A 54 0.86 1.07 -7.41
C VAL A 54 0.96 -0.46 -7.37
N GLU A 55 1.80 -1.05 -8.22
CA GLU A 55 1.95 -2.51 -8.27
C GLU A 55 2.54 -3.07 -6.97
N THR A 56 3.72 -2.60 -6.55
CA THR A 56 4.39 -3.07 -5.33
C THR A 56 3.53 -2.82 -4.09
N SER A 57 2.81 -1.71 -4.09
CA SER A 57 1.81 -1.36 -3.08
C SER A 57 0.63 -2.32 -3.00
N LEU A 58 0.09 -2.76 -4.14
CA LEU A 58 -1.02 -3.71 -4.19
C LEU A 58 -0.59 -5.07 -3.65
N VAL A 59 0.61 -5.52 -4.07
CA VAL A 59 1.22 -6.76 -3.60
C VAL A 59 1.43 -6.74 -2.09
N LEU A 60 1.90 -5.62 -1.54
CA LEU A 60 2.01 -5.44 -0.09
C LEU A 60 0.66 -5.46 0.61
N ALA A 61 -0.36 -4.78 0.07
CA ALA A 61 -1.69 -4.71 0.68
C ALA A 61 -2.34 -6.10 0.79
N GLU A 62 -2.29 -6.89 -0.28
CA GLU A 62 -2.83 -8.26 -0.29
C GLU A 62 -2.03 -9.19 0.61
N LYS A 63 -0.69 -9.12 0.55
CA LYS A 63 0.20 -9.95 1.39
C LYS A 63 0.00 -9.70 2.89
N HIS A 64 -0.30 -8.47 3.27
CA HIS A 64 -0.44 -8.07 4.67
C HIS A 64 -1.91 -7.91 5.12
N HIS A 65 -2.87 -8.28 4.27
CA HIS A 65 -4.31 -8.14 4.50
C HIS A 65 -4.73 -6.73 5.00
N CYS A 66 -4.09 -5.69 4.48
CA CYS A 66 -4.43 -4.32 4.87
C CYS A 66 -5.54 -3.75 3.99
N LEU A 67 -6.79 -3.97 4.44
CA LEU A 67 -8.00 -3.57 3.72
C LEU A 67 -8.13 -2.06 3.54
N ALA A 68 -7.65 -1.25 4.50
CA ALA A 68 -7.70 0.21 4.40
C ALA A 68 -6.77 0.76 3.30
N LEU A 69 -5.61 0.12 3.16
CA LEU A 69 -4.59 0.46 2.18
C LEU A 69 -5.04 0.06 0.76
N GLU A 70 -5.66 -1.11 0.65
CA GLU A 70 -6.27 -1.62 -0.57
C GLU A 70 -7.39 -0.70 -1.07
N ALA A 71 -8.34 -0.35 -0.21
CA ALA A 71 -9.46 0.51 -0.57
C ALA A 71 -9.01 1.88 -1.11
N LYS A 72 -8.08 2.54 -0.40
CA LYS A 72 -7.58 3.87 -0.78
C LYS A 72 -6.78 3.86 -2.07
N ARG A 73 -6.05 2.78 -2.35
CA ARG A 73 -5.29 2.61 -3.60
C ARG A 73 -6.17 2.23 -4.77
N MET A 74 -7.21 1.43 -4.53
CA MET A 74 -8.27 1.20 -5.51
C MET A 74 -8.95 2.51 -5.88
N ASP A 75 -9.29 3.37 -4.92
CA ASP A 75 -9.90 4.68 -5.21
C ASP A 75 -8.99 5.55 -6.08
N PHE A 76 -7.67 5.53 -5.83
CA PHE A 76 -6.69 6.22 -6.67
C PHE A 76 -6.62 5.63 -8.09
N LEU A 77 -6.67 4.30 -8.21
CA LEU A 77 -6.66 3.58 -9.48
C LEU A 77 -7.92 3.84 -10.30
N THR A 78 -9.09 3.86 -9.67
CA THR A 78 -10.39 4.09 -10.33
C THR A 78 -10.58 5.55 -10.76
N SER A 79 -9.71 6.47 -10.34
CA SER A 79 -9.66 7.84 -10.88
C SER A 79 -9.37 7.82 -12.39
N SER A 80 -10.15 8.58 -13.18
CA SER A 80 -10.31 8.37 -14.63
C SER A 80 -9.06 8.56 -15.50
N GLY A 81 -7.94 9.02 -14.94
CA GLY A 81 -6.64 9.11 -15.62
C GLY A 81 -5.71 7.93 -15.32
N ASN A 82 -5.78 7.37 -14.11
CA ASN A 82 -4.79 6.42 -13.61
C ASN A 82 -5.04 5.01 -14.12
N LEU A 83 -6.30 4.56 -14.18
CA LEU A 83 -6.64 3.25 -14.76
C LEU A 83 -6.21 3.15 -16.23
N LYS A 84 -6.43 4.21 -17.00
CA LYS A 84 -6.06 4.25 -18.43
C LYS A 84 -4.54 4.22 -18.61
N ALA A 85 -3.80 4.93 -17.76
CA ALA A 85 -2.34 4.90 -17.77
C ALA A 85 -1.78 3.53 -17.33
N LEU A 86 -2.41 2.88 -16.34
CA LEU A 86 -2.07 1.53 -15.89
C LEU A 86 -2.29 0.50 -17.01
N MET A 87 -3.42 0.59 -17.72
CA MET A 87 -3.71 -0.23 -18.91
C MET A 87 -2.68 -0.02 -20.01
N ALA A 88 -2.29 1.22 -20.27
CA ALA A 88 -1.31 1.56 -21.31
C ALA A 88 0.10 1.02 -21.01
N ASN A 89 0.44 0.79 -19.74
CA ASN A 89 1.75 0.30 -19.31
C ASN A 89 1.78 -1.22 -19.01
N ASN A 90 0.81 -2.00 -19.51
CA ASN A 90 0.65 -3.42 -19.16
C ASN A 90 0.52 -3.70 -17.64
N GLY A 91 0.25 -2.68 -16.81
CA GLY A 91 0.20 -2.82 -15.35
C GLY A 91 -0.91 -3.77 -14.89
N LEU A 92 -1.97 -3.93 -15.70
CA LEU A 92 -3.09 -4.83 -15.42
C LEU A 92 -2.73 -6.32 -15.48
N GLU A 93 -1.84 -6.74 -16.40
CA GLU A 93 -1.37 -8.13 -16.44
C GLU A 93 -0.46 -8.46 -15.24
N MET A 94 0.27 -7.47 -14.73
CA MET A 94 1.06 -7.59 -13.51
C MET A 94 0.17 -7.69 -12.28
N VAL A 95 -0.83 -6.81 -12.16
CA VAL A 95 -1.83 -6.88 -11.09
C VAL A 95 -2.56 -8.22 -11.11
N LYS A 96 -2.94 -8.72 -12.28
CA LYS A 96 -3.54 -10.07 -12.42
C LYS A 96 -2.62 -11.19 -11.92
N LYS A 97 -1.32 -11.11 -12.21
CA LYS A 97 -0.33 -12.14 -11.86
C LYS A 97 0.00 -12.14 -10.38
N ASN A 98 0.17 -10.95 -9.80
CA ASN A 98 0.65 -10.81 -8.43
C ASN A 98 -0.51 -10.65 -7.43
N CYS A 99 -1.66 -10.14 -7.89
CA CYS A 99 -2.81 -9.77 -7.07
C CYS A 99 -4.20 -10.01 -7.70
N PRO A 100 -4.64 -11.28 -7.83
CA PRO A 100 -5.88 -11.62 -8.54
C PRO A 100 -7.15 -11.16 -7.82
N THR A 101 -7.14 -11.02 -6.49
CA THR A 101 -8.29 -10.53 -5.72
C THR A 101 -8.54 -9.04 -5.98
N VAL A 102 -7.49 -8.21 -5.93
CA VAL A 102 -7.60 -6.77 -6.19
C VAL A 102 -8.08 -6.48 -7.62
N LEU A 103 -7.73 -7.34 -8.58
CA LEU A 103 -8.26 -7.25 -9.95
C LEU A 103 -9.79 -7.43 -10.00
N LEU A 104 -10.33 -8.40 -9.27
CA LEU A 104 -11.78 -8.63 -9.22
C LEU A 104 -12.49 -7.43 -8.61
N ASP A 105 -11.94 -6.88 -7.54
CA ASP A 105 -12.47 -5.71 -6.85
C ASP A 105 -12.45 -4.44 -7.72
N LEU A 106 -11.38 -4.25 -8.50
CA LEU A 106 -11.28 -3.19 -9.51
C LEU A 106 -12.37 -3.32 -10.59
N ILE A 107 -12.61 -4.54 -11.08
CA ILE A 107 -13.64 -4.83 -12.09
C ILE A 107 -15.03 -4.58 -11.51
N MET A 108 -15.29 -5.01 -10.26
CA MET A 108 -16.57 -4.78 -9.59
C MET A 108 -16.86 -3.29 -9.40
N LYS A 109 -15.86 -2.49 -8.99
CA LYS A 109 -16.01 -1.03 -8.87
C LYS A 109 -16.24 -0.33 -10.21
N GLN A 110 -15.78 -0.89 -11.32
CA GLN A 110 -15.97 -0.29 -12.65
C GLN A 110 -17.35 -0.61 -13.27
N MET A 111 -18.02 -1.65 -12.76
CA MET A 111 -19.37 -2.05 -13.20
C MET A 111 -20.50 -1.51 -12.31
N ALA A 112 -20.16 -0.89 -11.17
CA ALA A 112 -21.09 -0.22 -10.25
C ALA A 112 -21.25 1.26 -10.60
#